data_AF-A0A2A3ETE8-F1
#
_entry.id   AF-A0A2A3ETE8-F1
#
_cell.length_a   1.000
_cell.length_b   1.000
_cell.length_c   1.000
_cell.angle_alpha   90.00
_cell.angle_beta   90.00
_cell.angle_gamma   90.00
#
_symmetry.space_group_name_H-M   'P 1'
#
loop_
_entity.id
_entity.type
_entity.pdbx_description
1 polymer ?
#
loop_
_entity_poly.entity_id
_entity_poly.type
_entity_poly.pdbx_seq_one_letter_code
_entity_poly.pdbx_strand_id
1 'polypeptide(L)' 'MRWNDEYAPDGWDYISFRQFNDRRPDVVFMAYDRKSVDSTYRRGTGVYVDDYDQGVHAACMHSDSGQ' A
#
# COMPACT_ATOMS: atom_id res chain seq x y z
N MET A 1 -8.26 5.81 4.34
CA MET A 1 -8.04 6.87 3.31
C MET A 1 -8.78 6.54 2.01
N ARG A 2 -9.19 7.52 1.18
CA ARG A 2 -9.76 7.27 -0.17
C ARG A 2 -8.69 7.57 -1.22
N TRP A 3 -8.61 6.73 -2.26
CA TRP A 3 -7.74 6.93 -3.42
C TRP A 3 -7.95 8.30 -4.09
N ASN A 4 -6.85 8.91 -4.53
CA ASN A 4 -6.84 10.13 -5.36
C ASN A 4 -6.39 9.75 -6.78
N ASP A 5 -7.23 10.05 -7.77
CA ASP A 5 -7.02 9.72 -9.17
C ASP A 5 -5.77 10.39 -9.78
N GLU A 6 -5.26 11.46 -9.16
CA GLU A 6 -4.00 12.13 -9.57
C GLU A 6 -2.76 11.24 -9.45
N TYR A 7 -2.84 10.17 -8.64
CA TYR A 7 -1.75 9.20 -8.49
C TYR A 7 -1.93 7.96 -9.38
N ALA A 8 -2.90 7.96 -10.29
CA ALA A 8 -3.10 6.86 -11.22
C ALA A 8 -1.95 6.79 -12.25
N PRO A 9 -1.32 5.62 -12.45
CA PRO A 9 -0.34 5.44 -13.52
C PRO A 9 -0.96 5.69 -14.91
N ASP A 10 -0.13 6.08 -15.87
CA ASP A 10 -0.56 6.19 -17.27
C ASP A 10 -1.16 4.85 -17.76
N GLY A 11 -2.38 4.90 -18.29
CA GLY A 11 -3.11 3.72 -18.75
C GLY A 11 -3.89 2.96 -17.67
N TRP A 12 -4.04 3.53 -16.46
CA TRP A 12 -4.85 2.94 -15.40
C TRP A 12 -6.35 2.91 -15.76
N ASP A 13 -6.87 1.72 -16.03
CA ASP A 13 -8.28 1.48 -16.36
C ASP A 13 -9.08 0.92 -15.18
N TYR A 14 -9.97 1.74 -14.63
CA TYR A 14 -10.88 1.38 -13.53
C TYR A 14 -11.88 0.26 -13.91
N ILE A 15 -12.13 0.04 -15.21
CA ILE A 15 -13.06 -1.00 -15.67
C ILE A 15 -12.43 -2.38 -15.48
N SER A 16 -11.13 -2.53 -15.72
CA SER A 16 -10.39 -3.79 -15.56
C SER A 16 -10.35 -4.28 -14.10
N PHE A 17 -10.34 -3.37 -13.12
CA PHE A 17 -10.35 -3.71 -11.68
C PHE A 17 -11.74 -3.70 -11.05
N ARG A 18 -12.81 -3.60 -11.84
CA ARG A 18 -14.19 -3.50 -11.34
C ARG A 18 -14.60 -4.64 -10.42
N GLN A 19 -14.06 -5.84 -10.62
CA GLN A 19 -14.33 -7.01 -9.77
C GLN A 19 -13.59 -6.99 -8.42
N PHE A 20 -12.63 -6.09 -8.25
CA PHE A 20 -11.80 -5.95 -7.06
C PHE A 20 -12.09 -4.61 -6.39
N ASN A 21 -12.67 -4.67 -5.18
CA ASN A 21 -12.85 -3.52 -4.30
C ASN A 21 -13.78 -2.39 -4.81
N ASP A 22 -14.88 -2.72 -5.50
CA ASP A 22 -15.95 -1.77 -5.88
C ASP A 22 -15.45 -0.46 -6.54
N ARG A 23 -14.44 -0.57 -7.40
CA ARG A 23 -13.81 0.55 -8.14
C ARG A 23 -12.95 1.50 -7.29
N ARG A 24 -12.70 1.18 -6.02
CA ARG A 24 -11.88 2.00 -5.12
C ARG A 24 -10.57 1.29 -4.86
N PRO A 25 -9.51 1.62 -5.61
CA PRO A 25 -8.19 1.11 -5.28
C PRO A 25 -7.85 1.54 -3.85
N ASP A 26 -7.29 0.64 -3.06
CA ASP A 26 -6.69 0.99 -1.79
C ASP A 26 -5.26 1.49 -2.07
N VAL A 27 -4.83 2.55 -1.39
CA VAL A 27 -3.43 2.97 -1.41
C VAL A 27 -2.66 2.04 -0.47
N VAL A 28 -1.66 1.34 -1.00
CA VAL A 28 -0.79 0.44 -0.22
C VAL A 28 0.63 0.98 -0.26
N PHE A 29 1.23 1.14 0.92
CA PHE A 29 2.63 1.48 1.08
C PHE A 29 3.42 0.20 1.39
N MET A 30 4.49 -0.05 0.64
CA MET A 30 5.35 -1.22 0.84
C MET A 30 6.76 -0.79 1.23
N ALA A 31 7.33 -1.44 2.22
CA ALA A 31 8.70 -1.27 2.64
C ALA A 31 9.41 -2.63 2.66
N TYR A 32 10.68 -2.64 2.30
CA TYR A 32 11.49 -3.85 2.34
C TYR A 32 11.94 -4.14 3.77
N ASP A 33 11.65 -5.35 4.25
CA ASP A 33 12.17 -5.88 5.50
C ASP A 33 12.90 -7.20 5.24
N ARG A 34 14.22 -7.21 5.49
CA ARG A 34 15.09 -8.39 5.31
C ARG A 34 14.66 -9.57 6.18
N LYS A 35 14.08 -9.32 7.35
CA LYS A 35 13.63 -10.38 8.28
C LYS A 35 12.35 -11.06 7.79
N SER A 36 11.65 -10.41 6.86
CA SER A 36 10.39 -10.87 6.28
C SER A 36 10.57 -11.51 4.90
N VAL A 37 11.81 -11.63 4.39
CA VAL A 37 12.10 -12.41 3.18
C VAL A 37 11.68 -13.86 3.43
N ASP A 38 10.92 -14.45 2.49
CA ASP A 38 10.25 -15.76 2.58
C ASP A 38 9.03 -15.85 3.52
N SER A 39 8.63 -14.74 4.15
CA SER A 39 7.40 -14.71 4.96
C SER A 39 6.17 -14.50 4.08
N THR A 40 5.09 -15.21 4.37
CA THR A 40 3.79 -14.97 3.72
C THR A 40 3.04 -13.86 4.44
N TYR A 41 2.44 -12.94 3.69
CA TYR A 41 1.56 -11.93 4.24
C TYR A 41 0.39 -12.60 5.00
N ARG A 42 0.17 -12.19 6.25
CA ARG A 42 -0.98 -12.61 7.05
C ARG A 42 -2.01 -11.48 7.05
N ARG A 43 -3.25 -11.78 6.66
CA ARG A 43 -4.33 -10.79 6.64
C ARG A 43 -4.45 -10.12 8.03
N GLY A 44 -4.38 -8.79 8.06
CA GLY A 44 -4.48 -8.00 9.28
C GLY A 44 -3.15 -7.66 9.96
N THR A 45 -2.00 -8.15 9.46
CA THR A 45 -0.68 -7.72 9.96
C THR A 45 -0.18 -6.42 9.32
N GLY A 46 -0.87 -5.92 8.30
CA GLY A 46 -0.61 -4.60 7.74
C GLY A 46 -1.15 -3.50 8.65
N VAL A 47 -0.37 -2.44 8.83
CA VAL A 47 -0.80 -1.22 9.51
C VAL A 47 -1.72 -0.44 8.56
N TYR A 48 -2.90 -0.06 9.04
CA TYR A 48 -3.78 0.86 8.32
C TYR A 48 -3.45 2.29 8.73
N VAL A 49 -3.26 3.15 7.74
CA VAL A 49 -3.07 4.58 7.92
C VAL A 49 -4.22 5.33 7.27
N ASP A 50 -4.63 6.43 7.89
CA ASP A 50 -5.72 7.26 7.40
C ASP A 50 -5.25 8.41 6.51
N ASP A 51 -3.94 8.67 6.52
CA ASP A 51 -3.29 9.77 5.83
C ASP A 51 -2.07 9.29 4.99
N TYR A 52 -1.81 9.99 3.88
CA TYR A 52 -0.84 9.59 2.87
C TYR A 52 0.58 9.87 3.37
N ASP A 53 0.80 11.00 4.02
CA ASP A 53 2.08 11.36 4.62
C ASP A 53 2.39 10.41 5.79
N GLN A 54 1.37 10.00 6.55
CA GLN A 54 1.52 8.94 7.56
C GLN A 54 1.95 7.61 6.92
N GLY A 55 1.43 7.27 5.75
CA GLY A 55 1.81 6.08 4.99
C GLY A 55 3.25 6.12 4.48
N VAL A 56 3.68 7.25 3.92
CA VAL A 56 5.07 7.47 3.49
C VAL A 56 6.01 7.37 4.68
N HIS A 57 5.69 8.06 5.78
CA HIS A 57 6.49 8.03 7.00
C HIS A 57 6.60 6.61 7.58
N ALA A 58 5.47 5.89 7.66
CA ALA A 58 5.45 4.51 8.15
C ALA A 58 6.32 3.59 7.29
N ALA A 59 6.26 3.71 5.96
CA ALA A 59 7.10 2.92 5.06
C ALA A 59 8.59 3.23 5.22
N CYS A 60 8.97 4.52 5.29
CA CYS A 60 10.36 4.92 5.50
C CYS A 60 10.92 4.43 6.85
N MET A 61 10.16 4.59 7.94
CA MET A 61 10.60 4.11 9.26
C MET A 61 10.73 2.58 9.31
N HIS A 62 9.87 1.87 8.56
CA HIS A 62 9.93 0.41 8.49
C HIS A 62 11.16 -0.08 7.72
N SER A 63 11.56 0.61 6.64
CA SER A 63 12.81 0.28 5.93
C SER A 63 14.05 0.56 6.77
N ASP A 64 14.02 1.58 7.62
CA ASP A 64 15.17 1.95 8.47
C ASP A 64 15.35 1.02 9.66
N SER A 65 14.26 0.41 10.14
CA SER A 65 14.26 -0.57 11.24
C SER A 65 14.87 -1.93 10.88
N GLY A 66 15.22 -2.12 9.60
CA GLY A 66 15.88 -3.32 9.06
C GLY A 66 17.42 -3.29 9.11
N GLN A 67 18.04 -2.23 9.63
CA GLN A 67 19.48 -2.12 9.88
C GLN A 67 19.91 -2.85 11.18
#